data_AF-A0AA51UI74-F1
#
_entry.id   AF-A0AA51UI74-F1
#
_cell.length_a   1.000
_cell.length_b   1.000
_cell.length_c   1.000
_cell.angle_alpha   90.00
_cell.angle_beta   90.00
_cell.angle_gamma   90.00
#
_symmetry.space_group_name_H-M   'P 1'
#
loop_
_entity.id
_entity.type
_entity.pdbx_description
1 polymer ?
#
loop_
_entity_poly.entity_id
_entity_poly.type
_entity_poly.pdbx_seq_one_letter_code
_entity_poly.pdbx_strand_id
1 'polypeptide(L)'
;MLNRKQDRIAVITVIAFICIFFLLVLTSGCVEDLQEETNTSGEATVFEGNKLTPISEQRNNAIQGTQYIDQDTYELYVHGLVGNPVNLSYEQILAYPSVTRFVRLDCVEGWGFDGKWTGVSLNTIFNETSINSNATTVIFYSADGYSTALELDYLVENDIMLAYELNDVTLPADRGFPLQLVAEVKYGYKWAKWITSIEVTDEPYKGYWESVGYSNNADVDGPAFER
;
A
#
# COMPACT_ATOMS: atom_id res chain seq x y z
N MET A 1 8.81 75.43 17.54
CA MET A 1 9.94 74.74 16.88
C MET A 1 10.05 73.24 17.24
N LEU A 2 8.95 72.59 17.68
CA LEU A 2 8.96 71.17 18.09
C LEU A 2 8.36 70.17 17.08
N ASN A 3 7.65 70.62 16.03
CA ASN A 3 6.89 69.69 15.18
C ASN A 3 7.72 68.90 14.14
N ARG A 4 8.87 69.43 13.68
CA ARG A 4 9.69 68.76 12.64
C ARG A 4 10.55 67.59 13.15
N LYS A 5 10.80 67.49 14.46
CA LYS A 5 11.60 66.39 15.04
C LYS A 5 10.75 65.14 15.26
N GLN A 6 9.48 65.30 15.61
CA GLN A 6 8.57 64.19 15.91
C GLN A 6 8.19 63.41 14.64
N ASP A 7 7.98 64.11 13.52
CA ASP A 7 7.72 63.51 12.21
C ASP A 7 8.92 62.71 11.67
N ARG A 8 10.14 63.20 11.90
CA ARG A 8 11.37 62.50 11.48
C ARG A 8 11.61 61.22 12.26
N ILE A 9 11.29 61.20 13.55
CA ILE A 9 11.42 60.00 14.39
C ILE A 9 10.37 58.97 13.97
N ALA A 10 9.12 59.39 13.73
CA ALA A 10 8.05 58.49 13.28
C ALA A 10 8.37 57.84 11.92
N VAL A 11 8.90 58.60 10.95
CA VAL A 11 9.28 58.08 9.62
C VAL A 11 10.45 57.11 9.70
N ILE A 12 11.46 57.37 10.54
CA ILE A 12 12.61 56.46 10.73
C ILE A 12 12.16 55.15 11.38
N THR A 13 11.25 55.21 12.37
CA THR A 13 10.73 54.00 13.03
C THR A 13 9.89 53.15 12.07
N VAL A 14 9.06 53.77 11.23
CA VAL A 14 8.26 53.04 10.22
C VAL A 14 9.14 52.38 9.16
N ILE A 15 10.19 53.06 8.68
CA ILE A 15 11.14 52.47 7.72
C ILE A 15 11.93 51.32 8.35
N ALA A 16 12.38 51.46 9.60
CA ALA A 16 13.08 50.39 10.31
C ALA A 16 12.18 49.15 10.52
N PHE A 17 10.89 49.32 10.83
CA PHE A 17 9.94 48.23 10.94
C PHE A 17 9.65 47.55 9.60
N ILE A 18 9.54 48.30 8.50
CA ILE A 18 9.36 47.74 7.15
C ILE A 18 10.61 46.95 6.72
N CYS A 19 11.82 47.44 7.01
CA CYS A 19 13.05 46.70 6.71
C CYS A 19 13.20 45.43 7.54
N ILE A 20 12.80 45.43 8.82
CA ILE A 20 12.83 44.23 9.69
C ILE A 20 11.78 43.21 9.23
N PHE A 21 10.59 43.66 8.80
CA PHE A 21 9.56 42.78 8.26
C PHE A 21 9.98 42.17 6.91
N PHE A 22 10.66 42.94 6.04
CA PHE A 22 11.22 42.43 4.79
C PHE A 22 12.39 41.45 5.02
N LEU A 23 13.17 41.64 6.09
CA LEU A 23 14.25 40.72 6.47
C LEU A 23 13.71 39.39 7.02
N LEU A 24 12.57 39.42 7.73
CA LEU A 24 11.90 38.22 8.27
C LEU A 24 11.11 37.43 7.22
N VAL A 25 10.62 38.08 6.16
CA VAL A 25 9.94 37.40 5.04
C VAL A 25 10.94 36.66 4.13
N LEU A 26 12.21 37.07 4.13
CA LEU A 26 13.28 36.38 3.38
C LEU A 26 13.81 35.11 4.07
N THR A 27 13.47 34.87 5.34
CA THR A 27 13.87 33.65 6.07
C THR A 27 12.81 32.56 6.12
N SER A 28 11.61 32.80 5.56
CA SER A 28 10.51 31.83 5.55
C SER A 28 10.29 31.15 4.19
N GLY A 29 11.17 31.40 3.23
CA GLY A 29 11.13 30.76 1.91
C GLY A 29 12.21 29.69 1.80
N CYS A 30 11.89 28.49 2.26
CA CYS A 30 12.39 27.19 1.81
C CYS A 30 11.95 26.15 2.85
N VAL A 31 10.68 25.73 2.79
CA VAL A 31 10.37 24.35 3.16
C VAL A 31 10.88 23.55 1.98
N GLU A 32 12.10 23.02 2.09
CA GLU A 32 12.56 21.94 1.24
C GLU A 32 11.61 20.77 1.52
N ASP A 33 10.74 20.47 0.55
CA ASP A 33 10.10 19.16 0.48
C ASP A 33 11.23 18.14 0.55
N LEU A 34 11.36 17.46 1.69
CA LEU A 34 12.15 16.26 1.80
C LEU A 34 11.42 15.20 0.96
N GLN A 35 11.61 15.26 -0.36
CA GLN A 35 11.53 14.07 -1.19
C GLN A 35 12.61 13.15 -0.64
N GLU A 36 12.16 12.20 0.17
CA GLU A 36 12.92 11.01 0.49
C GLU A 36 13.32 10.41 -0.85
N GLU A 37 14.60 10.61 -1.25
CA GLU A 37 15.18 9.91 -2.39
C GLU A 37 15.09 8.43 -2.08
N THR A 38 14.00 7.80 -2.50
CA THR A 38 13.91 6.34 -2.56
C THR A 38 15.12 5.91 -3.37
N ASN A 39 16.03 5.22 -2.69
CA ASN A 39 17.31 4.80 -3.23
C ASN A 39 17.00 3.84 -4.39
N THR A 40 16.93 4.36 -5.61
CA THR A 40 16.67 3.60 -6.86
C THR A 40 17.82 2.66 -7.20
N SER A 41 18.89 2.65 -6.39
CA SER A 41 19.96 1.67 -6.42
C SER A 41 19.45 0.31 -5.94
N GLY A 42 18.88 -0.48 -6.85
CA GLY A 42 18.43 -1.85 -6.55
C GLY A 42 17.20 -2.27 -7.34
N GLU A 43 16.46 -1.31 -7.91
CA GLU A 43 15.24 -1.63 -8.64
C GLU A 43 15.53 -2.39 -9.95
N ALA A 44 14.98 -3.59 -10.07
CA ALA A 44 14.99 -4.37 -11.30
C ALA A 44 14.15 -3.69 -12.39
N THR A 45 14.69 -3.63 -13.60
CA THR A 45 14.00 -3.06 -14.77
C THR A 45 13.54 -4.12 -15.76
N VAL A 46 14.02 -5.36 -15.62
CA VAL A 46 13.68 -6.52 -16.45
C VAL A 46 13.66 -7.77 -15.58
N PHE A 47 12.69 -8.65 -15.79
CA PHE A 47 12.63 -9.98 -15.17
C PHE A 47 12.05 -11.00 -16.16
N GLU A 48 12.73 -12.14 -16.31
CA GLU A 48 12.35 -13.20 -17.27
C GLU A 48 12.13 -12.70 -18.72
N GLY A 49 12.87 -11.66 -19.12
CA GLY A 49 12.74 -11.03 -20.45
C GLY A 49 11.61 -10.01 -20.58
N ASN A 50 10.78 -9.85 -19.55
CA ASN A 50 9.73 -8.83 -19.52
C ASN A 50 10.27 -7.52 -18.94
N LYS A 51 9.91 -6.39 -19.55
CA LYS A 51 10.19 -5.06 -19.01
C LYS A 51 9.30 -4.82 -17.78
N LEU A 52 9.90 -4.35 -16.69
CA LEU A 52 9.18 -3.97 -15.48
C LEU A 52 8.78 -2.49 -15.54
N THR A 53 7.64 -2.14 -14.94
CA THR A 53 7.23 -0.75 -14.79
C THR A 53 7.96 -0.14 -13.58
N PRO A 54 8.73 0.95 -13.76
CA PRO A 54 9.44 1.60 -12.66
C PRO A 54 8.47 1.98 -11.54
N ILE A 55 8.83 1.74 -10.28
CA ILE A 55 7.97 2.01 -9.12
C ILE A 55 7.53 3.48 -9.09
N SER A 56 8.42 4.40 -9.48
CA SER A 56 8.13 5.85 -9.57
C SER A 56 7.06 6.21 -10.61
N GLU A 57 6.76 5.33 -11.56
CA GLU A 57 5.71 5.51 -12.58
C GLU A 57 4.39 4.83 -12.20
N GLN A 58 4.36 4.05 -11.11
CA GLN A 58 3.19 3.27 -10.71
C GLN A 58 2.18 4.12 -9.92
N ARG A 59 0.89 4.01 -10.29
CA ARG A 59 -0.18 4.77 -9.65
C ARG A 59 -0.51 4.25 -8.26
N ASN A 60 -0.75 5.14 -7.31
CA ASN A 60 -1.26 4.80 -5.98
C ASN A 60 -2.80 4.84 -6.00
N ASN A 61 -3.44 3.73 -5.64
CA ASN A 61 -4.90 3.54 -5.60
C ASN A 61 -5.46 3.47 -4.16
N ALA A 62 -4.78 4.07 -3.18
CA ALA A 62 -5.21 4.09 -1.79
C ALA A 62 -6.54 4.83 -1.57
N ILE A 63 -7.37 4.35 -0.63
CA ILE A 63 -8.62 5.02 -0.27
C ILE A 63 -8.41 6.20 0.70
N GLN A 64 -7.36 6.16 1.52
CA GLN A 64 -7.05 7.20 2.52
C GLN A 64 -5.58 7.65 2.50
N GLY A 65 -4.96 7.64 1.31
CA GLY A 65 -3.54 8.01 1.16
C GLY A 65 -2.57 6.93 1.63
N THR A 66 -1.27 7.24 1.57
CA THR A 66 -0.20 6.30 1.94
C THR A 66 -0.17 6.06 3.45
N GLN A 67 -0.13 4.79 3.85
CA GLN A 67 0.08 4.40 5.24
C GLN A 67 1.57 4.14 5.50
N TYR A 68 2.02 4.48 6.71
CA TYR A 68 3.38 4.27 7.18
C TYR A 68 3.31 3.33 8.38
N ILE A 69 3.72 2.08 8.19
CA ILE A 69 3.68 1.03 9.21
C ILE A 69 5.10 0.81 9.73
N ASP A 70 5.24 0.78 11.05
CA ASP A 70 6.50 0.44 11.71
C ASP A 70 6.70 -1.08 11.69
N GLN A 71 7.78 -1.52 11.04
CA GLN A 71 8.11 -2.93 10.88
C GLN A 71 8.35 -3.64 12.23
N ASP A 72 8.86 -2.92 13.23
CA ASP A 72 9.29 -3.50 14.52
C ASP A 72 8.07 -3.83 15.41
N THR A 73 6.92 -3.22 15.11
CA THR A 73 5.66 -3.41 15.84
C THR A 73 4.58 -4.08 14.98
N TYR A 74 4.89 -4.35 13.72
CA TYR A 74 3.93 -4.95 12.80
C TYR A 74 3.65 -6.41 13.16
N GLU A 75 2.36 -6.76 13.17
CA GLU A 75 1.87 -8.13 13.22
C GLU A 75 0.78 -8.34 12.16
N LEU A 76 0.85 -9.48 11.47
CA LEU A 76 -0.23 -10.01 10.65
C LEU A 76 -1.04 -11.00 11.48
N TYR A 77 -2.31 -10.69 11.75
CA TYR A 77 -3.20 -11.62 12.43
C TYR A 77 -3.93 -12.51 11.41
N VAL A 78 -3.85 -13.83 11.56
CA VAL A 78 -4.58 -14.79 10.72
C VAL A 78 -5.53 -15.59 11.60
N HIS A 79 -6.83 -15.49 11.33
CA HIS A 79 -7.88 -15.97 12.22
C HIS A 79 -9.17 -16.41 11.50
N GLY A 80 -10.22 -16.68 12.27
CA GLY A 80 -11.52 -17.12 11.78
C GLY A 80 -11.64 -18.64 11.84
N LEU A 81 -12.09 -19.26 10.76
CA LEU A 81 -12.23 -20.70 10.58
C LEU A 81 -10.87 -21.38 10.34
N VAL A 82 -10.00 -21.29 11.35
CA VAL A 82 -8.67 -21.91 11.38
C VAL A 82 -8.48 -22.70 12.67
N GLY A 83 -7.69 -23.77 12.62
CA GLY A 83 -7.38 -24.58 13.80
C GLY A 83 -6.39 -23.90 14.75
N ASN A 84 -5.41 -23.18 14.18
CA ASN A 84 -4.34 -22.49 14.90
C ASN A 84 -4.25 -21.03 14.43
N PRO A 85 -4.97 -20.08 15.05
CA PRO A 85 -4.78 -18.66 14.76
C PRO A 85 -3.34 -18.23 15.10
N VAL A 86 -2.77 -17.33 14.30
CA VAL A 86 -1.38 -16.85 14.47
C VAL A 86 -1.29 -15.34 14.36
N ASN A 87 -0.38 -14.74 15.13
CA ASN A 87 0.12 -13.38 14.92
C ASN A 87 1.55 -13.50 14.44
N LEU A 88 1.81 -13.10 13.20
CA LEU A 88 3.12 -13.20 12.57
C LEU A 88 3.78 -11.81 12.53
N SER A 89 4.92 -11.67 13.18
CA SER A 89 5.77 -10.48 13.02
C SER A 89 6.32 -10.38 11.60
N TYR A 90 6.74 -9.19 11.19
CA TYR A 90 7.37 -9.00 9.88
C TYR A 90 8.60 -9.91 9.68
N GLU A 91 9.44 -10.06 10.72
CA GLU A 91 10.61 -10.95 10.69
C GLU A 91 10.23 -12.42 10.46
N GLN A 92 9.18 -12.92 11.12
CA GLN A 92 8.70 -14.28 10.91
C GLN A 92 8.18 -14.49 9.48
N ILE A 93 7.55 -13.48 8.90
CA ILE A 93 7.06 -13.53 7.52
C ILE A 93 8.23 -13.63 6.54
N LEU A 94 9.28 -12.84 6.74
CA LEU A 94 10.50 -12.90 5.94
C LEU A 94 11.27 -14.22 6.09
N ALA A 95 11.06 -14.95 7.19
CA ALA A 95 11.71 -16.24 7.43
C ALA A 95 11.07 -17.42 6.67
N TYR A 96 9.85 -17.26 6.13
CA TYR A 96 9.24 -18.27 5.27
C TYR A 96 9.97 -18.41 3.93
N PRO A 97 9.84 -19.58 3.25
CA PRO A 97 10.29 -19.71 1.87
C PRO A 97 9.65 -18.65 0.97
N SER A 98 10.48 -17.83 0.33
CA SER A 98 10.04 -16.80 -0.60
C SER A 98 9.68 -17.38 -1.96
N VAL A 99 8.64 -16.84 -2.59
CA VAL A 99 8.32 -17.04 -4.01
C VAL A 99 8.49 -15.71 -4.75
N THR A 100 8.97 -15.78 -6.00
CA THR A 100 9.14 -14.59 -6.86
C THR A 100 8.48 -14.84 -8.20
N ARG A 101 7.63 -13.93 -8.67
CA ARG A 101 6.92 -14.04 -9.96
C ARG A 101 6.82 -12.71 -10.69
N PHE A 102 6.79 -12.77 -12.02
CA PHE A 102 6.33 -11.66 -12.85
C PHE A 102 4.81 -11.62 -12.80
N VAL A 103 4.21 -10.53 -12.32
CA VAL A 103 2.76 -10.35 -12.32
C VAL A 103 2.40 -8.92 -12.69
N ARG A 104 1.41 -8.80 -13.57
CA ARG A 104 0.78 -7.53 -13.93
C ARG A 104 -0.41 -7.23 -13.02
N LEU A 105 -0.47 -6.00 -12.51
CA LEU A 105 -1.68 -5.45 -11.90
C LEU A 105 -2.47 -4.68 -12.95
N ASP A 106 -3.74 -5.03 -13.13
CA ASP A 106 -4.68 -4.30 -14.00
C ASP A 106 -5.76 -3.60 -13.18
N CYS A 107 -5.86 -2.28 -13.34
CA CYS A 107 -6.91 -1.48 -12.71
C CYS A 107 -8.15 -1.41 -13.58
N VAL A 108 -9.31 -1.43 -12.93
CA VAL A 108 -10.62 -1.21 -13.52
C VAL A 108 -10.73 0.12 -14.29
N GLU A 109 -9.88 1.11 -13.97
CA GLU A 109 -9.81 2.41 -14.65
C GLU A 109 -8.97 2.38 -15.94
N GLY A 110 -8.53 1.20 -16.39
CA GLY A 110 -7.85 1.01 -17.68
C GLY A 110 -6.34 1.28 -17.68
N TRP A 111 -5.74 1.44 -16.50
CA TRP A 111 -4.28 1.48 -16.34
C TRP A 111 -3.79 0.19 -15.68
N GLY A 112 -2.50 -0.12 -15.81
CA GLY A 112 -1.89 -1.27 -15.15
C GLY A 112 -0.38 -1.17 -15.19
N PHE A 113 0.30 -2.01 -14.41
CA PHE A 113 1.74 -2.03 -14.36
C PHE A 113 2.28 -3.45 -14.17
N ASP A 114 3.47 -3.68 -14.71
CA ASP A 114 4.17 -4.95 -14.68
C ASP A 114 5.20 -4.95 -13.55
N GLY A 115 5.14 -5.94 -12.65
CA GLY A 115 6.01 -6.01 -11.48
C GLY A 115 6.66 -7.38 -11.31
N LYS A 116 7.87 -7.38 -10.76
CA LYS A 116 8.50 -8.57 -10.17
C LYS A 116 8.18 -8.57 -8.69
N TRP A 117 7.32 -9.48 -8.25
CA TRP A 117 6.86 -9.55 -6.87
C TRP A 117 7.58 -10.65 -6.14
N THR A 118 8.08 -10.37 -4.93
CA THR A 118 8.62 -11.37 -4.01
C THR A 118 7.82 -11.36 -2.71
N GLY A 119 7.46 -12.54 -2.23
CA GLY A 119 6.58 -12.68 -1.09
C GLY A 119 6.55 -14.08 -0.49
N VAL A 120 5.65 -14.26 0.47
CA VAL A 120 5.30 -15.57 1.01
C VAL A 120 4.02 -16.08 0.35
N SER A 121 4.00 -17.36 0.00
CA SER A 121 2.77 -18.01 -0.47
C SER A 121 1.74 -18.11 0.66
N LEU A 122 0.49 -17.75 0.39
CA LEU A 122 -0.63 -17.93 1.33
C LEU A 122 -0.83 -19.40 1.70
N ASN A 123 -0.52 -20.35 0.81
CA ASN A 123 -0.57 -21.77 1.15
C ASN A 123 0.37 -22.13 2.29
N THR A 124 1.52 -21.45 2.41
CA THR A 124 2.46 -21.66 3.52
C THR A 124 1.80 -21.27 4.85
N ILE A 125 1.16 -20.10 4.89
CA ILE A 125 0.46 -19.57 6.07
C ILE A 125 -0.80 -20.42 6.39
N PHE A 126 -1.56 -20.81 5.37
CA PHE A 126 -2.77 -21.63 5.50
C PHE A 126 -2.47 -23.03 6.04
N ASN A 127 -1.35 -23.63 5.63
CA ASN A 127 -0.92 -24.91 6.16
C ASN A 127 -0.55 -24.84 7.64
N GLU A 128 0.15 -23.77 8.07
CA GLU A 128 0.48 -23.55 9.48
C GLU A 128 -0.77 -23.32 10.34
N THR A 129 -1.72 -22.52 9.83
CA THR A 129 -2.94 -22.17 10.56
C THR A 129 -4.00 -23.28 10.54
N SER A 130 -3.86 -24.29 9.67
CA SER A 130 -4.80 -25.41 9.54
C SER A 130 -6.22 -24.92 9.23
N ILE A 131 -6.42 -24.41 8.01
CA ILE A 131 -7.73 -23.94 7.51
C ILE A 131 -8.81 -25.01 7.67
N ASN A 132 -9.99 -24.62 8.14
CA ASN A 132 -11.15 -25.51 8.23
C ASN A 132 -11.65 -25.92 6.84
N SER A 133 -12.06 -27.18 6.68
CA SER A 133 -12.58 -27.71 5.41
C SER A 133 -13.88 -27.08 4.93
N ASN A 134 -14.62 -26.37 5.80
CA ASN A 134 -15.84 -25.66 5.42
C ASN A 134 -15.59 -24.22 4.99
N ALA A 135 -14.36 -23.70 5.16
CA ALA A 135 -14.04 -22.34 4.76
C ALA A 135 -14.14 -22.18 3.24
N THR A 136 -14.69 -21.05 2.80
CA THR A 136 -14.91 -20.73 1.38
C THR A 136 -14.37 -19.36 1.02
N THR A 137 -14.29 -18.44 1.99
CA THR A 137 -13.94 -17.03 1.77
C THR A 137 -12.77 -16.65 2.65
N VAL A 138 -11.85 -15.85 2.11
CA VAL A 138 -10.76 -15.22 2.85
C VAL A 138 -10.86 -13.71 2.71
N ILE A 139 -11.00 -13.02 3.84
CA ILE A 139 -11.12 -11.57 3.93
C ILE A 139 -9.78 -10.97 4.33
N PHE A 140 -9.35 -9.94 3.60
CA PHE A 140 -8.15 -9.18 3.89
C PHE A 140 -8.55 -7.81 4.44
N TYR A 141 -7.99 -7.44 5.59
CA TYR A 141 -8.19 -6.14 6.22
C TYR A 141 -6.89 -5.35 6.20
N SER A 142 -7.02 -4.06 5.90
CA SER A 142 -5.91 -3.13 5.70
C SER A 142 -5.89 -2.06 6.79
N ALA A 143 -4.70 -1.51 7.07
CA ALA A 143 -4.50 -0.48 8.09
C ALA A 143 -5.33 0.80 7.87
N ASP A 144 -5.65 1.14 6.62
CA ASP A 144 -6.47 2.31 6.24
C ASP A 144 -7.99 2.04 6.29
N GLY A 145 -8.41 0.90 6.84
CA GLY A 145 -9.80 0.46 6.89
C GLY A 145 -10.30 -0.14 5.57
N TYR A 146 -9.43 -0.31 4.56
CA TYR A 146 -9.77 -1.04 3.35
C TYR A 146 -9.99 -2.52 3.67
N SER A 147 -10.94 -3.14 2.96
CA SER A 147 -11.14 -4.58 3.00
C SER A 147 -11.58 -5.10 1.63
N THR A 148 -11.26 -6.36 1.38
CA THR A 148 -11.69 -7.13 0.21
C THR A 148 -11.67 -8.61 0.58
N ALA A 149 -12.37 -9.45 -0.17
CA ALA A 149 -12.35 -10.89 0.05
C ALA A 149 -12.21 -11.68 -1.24
N LEU A 150 -11.57 -12.83 -1.19
CA LEU A 150 -11.39 -13.74 -2.32
C LEU A 150 -11.81 -15.15 -1.91
N GLU A 151 -12.28 -15.93 -2.88
CA GLU A 151 -12.58 -17.34 -2.69
C GLU A 151 -11.31 -18.09 -2.28
N LEU A 152 -11.40 -18.95 -1.27
CA LEU A 152 -10.30 -19.74 -0.75
C LEU A 152 -9.69 -20.62 -1.84
N ASP A 153 -10.52 -21.28 -2.66
CA ASP A 153 -10.06 -22.14 -3.75
C ASP A 153 -9.19 -21.36 -4.74
N TYR A 154 -9.61 -20.15 -5.12
CA TYR A 154 -8.81 -19.29 -5.98
C TYR A 154 -7.44 -18.97 -5.36
N LEU A 155 -7.38 -18.64 -4.07
CA LEU A 155 -6.12 -18.34 -3.38
C LEU A 155 -5.18 -19.55 -3.33
N VAL A 156 -5.75 -20.73 -3.04
CA VAL A 156 -5.00 -21.98 -2.88
C VAL A 156 -4.51 -22.50 -4.23
N GLU A 157 -5.39 -22.60 -5.22
CA GLU A 157 -5.09 -23.14 -6.55
C GLU A 157 -4.08 -22.30 -7.33
N ASN A 158 -4.12 -20.98 -7.16
CA ASN A 158 -3.18 -20.06 -7.82
C ASN A 158 -1.94 -19.75 -6.98
N ASP A 159 -1.80 -20.38 -5.81
CA ASP A 159 -0.67 -20.17 -4.88
C ASP A 159 -0.39 -18.69 -4.63
N ILE A 160 -1.45 -17.93 -4.36
CA ILE A 160 -1.40 -16.47 -4.24
C ILE A 160 -0.44 -16.05 -3.13
N MET A 161 0.34 -14.99 -3.37
CA MET A 161 1.33 -14.50 -2.42
C MET A 161 0.90 -13.21 -1.70
N LEU A 162 1.40 -13.04 -0.47
CA LEU A 162 1.58 -11.75 0.17
C LEU A 162 2.99 -11.27 -0.13
N ALA A 163 3.11 -10.24 -0.97
CA ALA A 163 4.38 -9.65 -1.33
C ALA A 163 4.89 -8.70 -0.25
N TYR A 164 6.20 -8.72 -0.04
CA TYR A 164 6.96 -7.74 0.76
C TYR A 164 8.09 -7.08 -0.05
N GLU A 165 8.31 -7.49 -1.30
CA GLU A 165 9.17 -6.78 -2.26
C GLU A 165 8.49 -6.62 -3.63
N LEU A 166 8.89 -5.55 -4.32
CA LEU A 166 8.53 -5.23 -5.70
C LEU A 166 9.79 -4.76 -6.44
N ASN A 167 10.06 -5.35 -7.60
CA ASN A 167 11.20 -5.05 -8.44
C ASN A 167 12.54 -5.11 -7.68
N ASP A 168 12.75 -6.12 -6.82
CA ASP A 168 13.95 -6.29 -5.98
C ASP A 168 14.17 -5.20 -4.90
N VAL A 169 13.14 -4.40 -4.64
CA VAL A 169 13.11 -3.42 -3.55
C VAL A 169 12.06 -3.84 -2.55
N THR A 170 12.36 -3.80 -1.25
CA THR A 170 11.33 -3.86 -0.20
C THR A 170 10.20 -2.90 -0.55
N LEU A 171 8.95 -3.35 -0.41
CA LEU A 171 7.80 -2.52 -0.80
C LEU A 171 7.94 -1.11 -0.23
N PRO A 172 7.85 -0.06 -1.06
CA PRO A 172 7.70 1.29 -0.54
C PRO A 172 6.36 1.45 0.19
N ALA A 173 6.28 2.44 1.08
CA ALA A 173 5.06 2.71 1.85
C ALA A 173 3.82 2.87 0.95
N ASP A 174 3.94 3.59 -0.18
CA ASP A 174 2.83 3.82 -1.11
C ASP A 174 2.43 2.56 -1.92
N ARG A 175 3.33 1.56 -1.97
CA ARG A 175 3.14 0.23 -2.57
C ARG A 175 2.70 -0.83 -1.55
N GLY A 176 2.31 -0.44 -0.34
CA GLY A 176 1.67 -1.35 0.59
C GLY A 176 2.60 -1.98 1.63
N PHE A 177 3.80 -1.43 1.86
CA PHE A 177 4.65 -1.88 2.97
C PHE A 177 3.86 -2.02 4.29
N PRO A 178 3.92 -3.15 5.00
CA PRO A 178 4.86 -4.24 4.79
C PRO A 178 4.35 -5.34 3.85
N LEU A 179 3.04 -5.47 3.65
CA LEU A 179 2.44 -6.53 2.85
C LEU A 179 1.38 -6.01 1.87
N GLN A 180 1.50 -6.46 0.62
CA GLN A 180 0.48 -6.30 -0.41
C GLN A 180 0.07 -7.66 -0.97
N LEU A 181 -1.23 -7.87 -1.15
CA LEU A 181 -1.75 -9.04 -1.84
C LEU A 181 -1.50 -8.94 -3.34
N VAL A 182 -0.94 -9.99 -3.93
CA VAL A 182 -0.74 -10.12 -5.38
C VAL A 182 -1.88 -10.97 -5.95
N ALA A 183 -3.06 -10.37 -6.11
CA ALA A 183 -4.26 -11.07 -6.57
C ALA A 183 -4.27 -11.23 -8.10
N GLU A 184 -3.40 -12.13 -8.60
CA GLU A 184 -3.22 -12.44 -10.03
C GLU A 184 -4.58 -12.60 -10.76
N VAL A 185 -4.71 -12.13 -12.00
CA VAL A 185 -5.97 -12.18 -12.79
C VAL A 185 -7.20 -11.49 -12.18
N LYS A 186 -7.08 -10.83 -11.02
CA LYS A 186 -8.12 -9.98 -10.42
C LYS A 186 -7.82 -8.50 -10.62
N TYR A 187 -8.86 -7.69 -10.74
CA TYR A 187 -8.72 -6.24 -10.81
C TYR A 187 -8.03 -5.69 -9.57
N GLY A 188 -7.29 -4.58 -9.75
CA GLY A 188 -6.43 -3.96 -8.74
C GLY A 188 -7.11 -3.57 -7.43
N TYR A 189 -8.44 -3.45 -7.38
CA TYR A 189 -9.14 -3.26 -6.10
C TYR A 189 -9.10 -4.52 -5.22
N LYS A 190 -8.91 -5.71 -5.77
CA LYS A 190 -8.69 -6.92 -4.96
C LYS A 190 -7.26 -7.03 -4.40
N TRP A 191 -6.34 -6.17 -4.83
CA TRP A 191 -4.94 -6.16 -4.39
C TRP A 191 -4.78 -5.31 -3.13
N ALA A 192 -5.25 -5.85 -1.99
CA ALA A 192 -5.18 -5.15 -0.71
C ALA A 192 -3.74 -4.79 -0.33
N LYS A 193 -3.55 -3.58 0.20
CA LYS A 193 -2.27 -3.03 0.66
C LYS A 193 -2.30 -2.86 2.17
N TRP A 194 -1.13 -2.83 2.81
CA TRP A 194 -1.06 -2.55 4.26
C TRP A 194 -1.86 -3.56 5.07
N ILE A 195 -1.82 -4.83 4.66
CA ILE A 195 -2.65 -5.87 5.25
C ILE A 195 -2.25 -6.07 6.71
N THR A 196 -3.22 -6.03 7.62
CA THR A 196 -3.03 -6.24 9.06
C THR A 196 -3.74 -7.48 9.56
N SER A 197 -4.78 -7.95 8.86
CA SER A 197 -5.51 -9.15 9.24
C SER A 197 -6.01 -9.94 8.03
N ILE A 198 -6.04 -11.27 8.20
CA ILE A 198 -6.64 -12.24 7.30
C ILE A 198 -7.66 -13.04 8.09
N GLU A 199 -8.92 -12.95 7.72
CA GLU A 199 -10.01 -13.73 8.31
C GLU A 199 -10.49 -14.79 7.32
N VAL A 200 -10.54 -16.03 7.79
CA VAL A 200 -11.05 -17.17 7.04
C VAL A 200 -12.48 -17.44 7.48
N THR A 201 -13.43 -17.55 6.55
CA THR A 201 -14.86 -17.72 6.86
C THR A 201 -15.55 -18.59 5.82
N ASP A 202 -16.77 -19.04 6.12
CA ASP A 202 -17.66 -19.76 5.21
C ASP A 202 -18.79 -18.87 4.65
N GLU A 203 -18.83 -17.61 5.09
CA GLU A 203 -19.83 -16.62 4.68
C GLU A 203 -19.34 -15.78 3.49
N PRO A 204 -20.25 -15.34 2.60
CA PRO A 204 -19.89 -14.39 1.56
C PRO A 204 -19.57 -13.02 2.16
N TYR A 205 -18.57 -12.34 1.59
CA TYR A 205 -18.15 -11.01 2.03
C TYR A 205 -18.05 -10.04 0.86
N LYS A 206 -18.49 -8.80 1.09
CA LYS A 206 -18.26 -7.65 0.19
C LYS A 206 -17.43 -6.61 0.93
N GLY A 207 -16.24 -6.36 0.43
CA GLY A 207 -15.33 -5.34 0.94
C GLY A 207 -15.73 -3.93 0.52
N TYR A 208 -14.76 -3.02 0.56
CA TYR A 208 -14.99 -1.59 0.36
C TYR A 208 -15.62 -1.30 -1.00
N TRP A 209 -14.96 -1.69 -2.10
CA TRP A 209 -15.46 -1.38 -3.45
C TRP A 209 -16.64 -2.28 -3.84
N GLU A 210 -16.62 -3.54 -3.41
CA GLU A 210 -17.68 -4.50 -3.70
C GLU A 210 -19.01 -4.11 -3.03
N SER A 211 -18.94 -3.44 -1.86
CA SER A 211 -20.13 -2.93 -1.17
C SER A 211 -20.81 -1.77 -1.91
N VAL A 212 -20.08 -1.06 -2.77
CA VAL A 212 -20.58 0.07 -3.57
C VAL A 212 -20.80 -0.28 -5.05
N GLY A 213 -20.87 -1.59 -5.37
CA GLY A 213 -21.33 -2.09 -6.67
C GLY A 213 -20.23 -2.58 -7.61
N TYR A 214 -18.97 -2.61 -7.18
CA TYR A 214 -17.93 -3.30 -7.95
C TYR A 214 -18.15 -4.82 -7.90
N SER A 215 -17.71 -5.52 -8.94
CA SER A 215 -17.88 -6.98 -8.99
C SER A 215 -17.18 -7.66 -7.82
N ASN A 216 -17.82 -8.65 -7.22
CA ASN A 216 -17.18 -9.41 -6.14
C ASN A 216 -16.10 -10.35 -6.68
N ASN A 217 -16.37 -10.98 -7.84
CA ASN A 217 -15.47 -11.91 -8.50
C ASN A 217 -14.26 -11.19 -9.13
N ALA A 218 -14.49 -10.00 -9.71
CA ALA A 218 -13.44 -9.08 -10.11
C ALA A 218 -12.39 -9.61 -11.11
N ASP A 219 -12.75 -10.55 -11.97
CA ASP A 219 -11.84 -11.04 -13.02
C ASP A 219 -11.45 -9.92 -13.99
N VAL A 220 -10.16 -9.81 -14.30
CA VAL A 220 -9.68 -8.99 -15.42
C VAL A 220 -10.25 -9.64 -16.69
N ASP A 221 -11.05 -8.88 -17.46
CA ASP A 221 -11.92 -9.33 -18.59
C ASP A 221 -13.37 -9.68 -18.22
N GLY A 222 -13.68 -9.73 -16.93
CA GLY A 222 -15.03 -9.85 -16.41
C GLY A 222 -15.79 -8.51 -16.33
N PRO A 223 -17.05 -8.52 -15.89
CA PRO A 223 -17.76 -7.28 -15.58
C PRO A 223 -17.08 -6.56 -14.40
N ALA A 224 -16.74 -5.29 -14.59
CA ALA A 224 -16.17 -4.46 -13.53
C ALA A 224 -17.15 -4.18 -12.37
N PHE A 225 -18.45 -4.24 -12.64
CA PHE A 225 -19.53 -3.86 -11.72
C PHE A 225 -20.58 -4.98 -11.65
N GLU A 226 -21.13 -5.21 -10.46
CA GLU A 226 -22.35 -6.02 -10.32
C GLU A 226 -23.53 -5.26 -10.96
N ARG A 227 -24.36 -5.98 -11.72
CA ARG A 227 -25.59 -5.43 -12.33
C ARG A 227 -26.79 -5.58 -11.41
#